data_AF-A0A5C6U934-F1
#
_entry.id   AF-A0A5C6U934-F1
#
_cell.length_a   1.000
_cell.length_b   1.000
_cell.length_c   1.000
_cell.angle_alpha   90.00
_cell.angle_beta   90.00
_cell.angle_gamma   90.00
#
_symmetry.space_group_name_H-M   'P 1'
#
loop_
_entity.id
_entity.type
_entity.pdbx_description
1 polymer ?
#
loop_
_entity_poly.entity_id
_entity_poly.type
_entity_poly.pdbx_seq_one_letter_code
_entity_poly.pdbx_strand_id
1 'polypeptide(L)'
;MRGSWRGALLSGLLLVAMVLSGCGREFAPYWKIDKLRLMAIKADPVVVAGQGQTTLSAAVYAPEGQQVSYAWSWCPLESSAADGYTCPIGDEELAELGVQGVDFELGTEAEVVFENPFTEAQVLGFCEAIQEAIAERFDDPELARFLPVTDCSRGYEISVRLEVSAGGESIVSSKSLTLSTGGENPNTNPVMMALEVRPEDPGDLSELRDRAGWEVAADAAHDDQWVAIPEDADLRVASGITMELRAVVSPESVETYQPPIPEGAEEAPPARQEAFVFRYFTTSGTLDGSRRLFVLPDTTLEEAPITTLVVSSSQAEVECQEPEAEGCGVRLWSVVRDARLGVDFIERRLLVVE
;
A
#
# COMPACT_ATOMS: atom_id res chain seq x y z
N MET A 1 60.27 -22.95 -32.61
CA MET A 1 59.16 -21.97 -32.42
C MET A 1 57.82 -22.62 -32.81
N ARG A 2 57.29 -23.50 -31.95
CA ARG A 2 55.97 -24.14 -32.10
C ARG A 2 55.49 -24.49 -30.68
N GLY A 3 54.82 -23.56 -30.00
CA GLY A 3 54.39 -23.80 -28.62
C GLY A 3 53.90 -22.54 -27.95
N SER A 4 52.66 -22.13 -28.24
CA SER A 4 51.95 -21.11 -27.44
C SER A 4 50.46 -20.98 -27.79
N TRP A 5 50.00 -21.44 -28.96
CA TRP A 5 48.62 -21.19 -29.43
C TRP A 5 47.51 -21.98 -28.74
N ARG A 6 47.82 -23.08 -28.03
CA ARG A 6 46.78 -23.90 -27.37
C ARG A 6 46.26 -23.32 -26.05
N GLY A 7 47.00 -22.40 -25.41
CA GLY A 7 46.56 -21.76 -24.16
C GLY A 7 45.51 -20.66 -24.37
N ALA A 8 45.60 -19.91 -25.46
CA ALA A 8 44.70 -18.77 -25.73
C ALA A 8 43.26 -19.21 -26.06
N LEU A 9 43.09 -20.37 -26.71
CA LEU A 9 41.77 -20.90 -27.05
C LEU A 9 40.99 -21.44 -25.84
N LEU A 10 41.67 -22.04 -24.86
CA LEU A 10 41.01 -22.53 -23.64
C LEU A 10 40.62 -21.38 -22.68
N SER A 11 41.44 -20.33 -22.56
CA SER A 11 41.09 -19.16 -21.74
C SER A 11 39.95 -18.33 -22.33
N GLY A 12 39.85 -18.24 -23.66
CA GLY A 12 38.73 -17.55 -24.32
C GLY A 12 37.38 -18.26 -24.11
N LEU A 13 37.37 -19.59 -24.10
CA LEU A 13 36.15 -20.39 -23.94
C LEU A 13 35.60 -20.33 -22.49
N LEU A 14 36.48 -20.20 -21.49
CA LEU A 14 36.06 -20.05 -20.09
C LEU A 14 35.41 -18.69 -19.82
N LEU A 15 35.88 -17.63 -20.49
CA LEU A 15 35.36 -16.27 -20.32
C LEU A 15 33.97 -16.11 -20.97
N VAL A 16 33.73 -16.79 -22.10
CA VAL A 16 32.40 -16.82 -22.76
C VAL A 16 31.38 -17.61 -21.94
N ALA A 17 31.79 -18.68 -21.26
CA ALA A 17 30.89 -19.46 -20.40
C ALA A 17 30.45 -18.69 -19.13
N MET A 18 31.25 -17.76 -18.63
CA MET A 18 30.85 -16.89 -17.50
C MET A 18 29.84 -15.80 -17.93
N VAL A 19 29.88 -15.34 -19.18
CA VAL A 19 28.94 -14.33 -19.69
C VAL A 19 27.56 -14.94 -19.97
N LEU A 20 27.48 -16.24 -20.27
CA LEU A 20 26.21 -16.95 -20.54
C LEU A 20 25.55 -17.56 -19.29
N SER A 21 26.19 -17.49 -18.12
CA SER A 21 25.63 -17.95 -16.84
C SER A 21 25.11 -16.80 -15.97
N GLY A 22 24.89 -15.62 -16.56
CA GLY A 22 24.07 -14.57 -15.97
C GLY A 22 22.64 -15.04 -15.86
N CYS A 23 22.36 -15.85 -14.83
CA CYS A 23 21.02 -16.22 -14.38
C CYS A 23 20.34 -14.95 -13.87
N GLY A 24 19.89 -14.10 -14.80
CA GLY A 24 18.96 -13.03 -14.51
C GLY A 24 17.68 -13.70 -14.05
N ARG A 25 17.47 -13.77 -12.74
CA ARG A 25 16.12 -14.01 -12.22
C ARG A 25 15.31 -12.82 -12.69
N GLU A 26 14.48 -13.04 -13.69
CA GLU A 26 13.42 -12.11 -14.04
C GLU A 26 12.48 -12.12 -12.83
N PHE A 27 12.67 -11.14 -11.95
CA PHE A 27 11.77 -10.96 -10.83
C PHE A 27 10.45 -10.45 -11.40
N ALA A 28 9.35 -11.09 -11.02
CA ALA A 28 8.03 -10.56 -11.32
C ALA A 28 7.99 -9.08 -10.89
N PRO A 29 7.46 -8.18 -11.74
CA PRO A 29 7.45 -6.76 -11.42
C PRO A 29 6.64 -6.53 -10.15
N TYR A 30 6.98 -5.49 -9.38
CA TYR A 30 6.42 -5.24 -8.05
C TYR A 30 4.88 -5.28 -8.00
N TRP A 31 4.22 -4.87 -9.07
CA TRP A 31 2.76 -4.77 -9.21
C TRP A 31 2.07 -6.07 -9.59
N LYS A 32 2.82 -7.04 -10.12
CA LYS A 32 2.28 -8.35 -10.48
C LYS A 32 2.10 -9.15 -9.20
N ILE A 33 0.92 -9.72 -9.04
CA ILE A 33 0.57 -10.55 -7.90
C ILE A 33 0.33 -11.97 -8.39
N ASP A 34 1.23 -12.88 -8.02
CA ASP A 34 1.16 -14.29 -8.39
C ASP A 34 1.30 -15.24 -7.19
N LYS A 35 1.44 -14.69 -5.98
CA LYS A 35 1.62 -15.39 -4.71
C LYS A 35 1.10 -14.54 -3.56
N LEU A 36 1.19 -15.05 -2.33
CA LEU A 36 0.78 -14.32 -1.12
C LEU A 36 1.35 -12.88 -1.13
N ARG A 37 0.46 -11.89 -0.96
CA ARG A 37 0.82 -10.48 -1.00
C ARG A 37 -0.03 -9.69 -0.02
N LEU A 38 0.64 -8.96 0.86
CA LEU A 38 0.03 -7.88 1.66
C LEU A 38 0.30 -6.55 0.96
N MET A 39 -0.75 -5.86 0.52
CA MET A 39 -0.67 -4.61 -0.25
C MET A 39 -0.82 -3.37 0.63
N ALA A 40 -1.73 -3.44 1.61
CA ALA A 40 -2.07 -2.32 2.48
C ALA A 40 -2.58 -2.81 3.84
N ILE A 41 -2.39 -1.97 4.86
CA ILE A 41 -3.07 -2.04 6.14
C ILE A 41 -3.75 -0.67 6.34
N LYS A 42 -5.06 -0.68 6.53
CA LYS A 42 -5.88 0.50 6.80
C LYS A 42 -6.24 0.53 8.29
N ALA A 43 -6.31 1.72 8.84
CA ALA A 43 -6.86 1.98 10.17
C ALA A 43 -7.94 3.06 10.01
N ASP A 44 -9.16 2.80 10.46
CA ASP A 44 -10.29 3.72 10.33
C ASP A 44 -10.99 3.98 11.69
N PRO A 45 -10.80 5.18 12.30
CA PRO A 45 -9.99 6.30 11.82
C PRO A 45 -8.47 6.03 11.93
N VAL A 46 -7.66 6.81 11.19
CA VAL A 46 -6.18 6.72 11.24
C VAL A 46 -5.58 7.35 12.51
N VAL A 47 -6.32 8.26 13.15
CA VAL A 47 -5.98 8.84 14.46
C VAL A 47 -7.02 8.42 15.50
N VAL A 48 -6.60 7.82 16.61
CA VAL A 48 -7.47 7.39 17.70
C VAL A 48 -7.49 8.45 18.80
N ALA A 49 -8.64 9.10 19.02
CA ALA A 49 -8.80 10.11 20.06
C ALA A 49 -9.17 9.49 21.41
N GLY A 50 -8.48 9.90 22.48
CA GLY A 50 -8.68 9.38 23.85
C GLY A 50 -8.81 7.86 23.90
N GLN A 51 -9.74 7.35 24.71
CA GLN A 51 -10.06 5.92 24.79
C GLN A 51 -10.98 5.45 23.64
N GLY A 52 -10.80 6.03 22.45
CA GLY A 52 -11.53 5.65 21.25
C GLY A 52 -11.03 4.32 20.68
N GLN A 53 -11.57 3.97 19.52
CA GLN A 53 -11.23 2.76 18.80
C GLN A 53 -10.96 3.04 17.33
N THR A 54 -10.26 2.13 16.66
CA THR A 54 -10.10 2.10 15.21
C THR A 54 -10.29 0.68 14.69
N THR A 55 -10.89 0.56 13.51
CA THR A 55 -10.95 -0.72 12.79
C THR A 55 -9.71 -0.84 11.90
N LEU A 56 -8.99 -1.93 12.07
CA LEU A 56 -7.84 -2.31 11.27
C LEU A 56 -8.26 -3.33 10.24
N SER A 57 -7.92 -3.11 8.98
CA SER A 57 -8.18 -4.05 7.88
C SER A 57 -6.98 -4.16 6.95
N ALA A 58 -6.86 -5.28 6.24
CA ALA A 58 -5.72 -5.57 5.37
C ALA A 58 -6.14 -5.94 3.95
N ALA A 59 -5.48 -5.35 2.96
CA ALA A 59 -5.60 -5.75 1.56
C ALA A 59 -4.61 -6.89 1.28
N VAL A 60 -5.12 -8.12 1.25
CA VAL A 60 -4.31 -9.34 1.07
C VAL A 60 -4.80 -10.11 -0.14
N TYR A 61 -3.85 -10.59 -0.94
CA TYR A 61 -4.09 -11.62 -1.94
C TYR A 61 -3.40 -12.92 -1.54
N ALA A 62 -4.08 -14.05 -1.75
CA ALA A 62 -3.48 -15.37 -1.81
C ALA A 62 -4.02 -16.13 -3.03
N PRO A 63 -3.21 -17.01 -3.66
CA PRO A 63 -3.68 -17.84 -4.77
C PRO A 63 -4.91 -18.67 -4.42
N GLU A 64 -5.73 -18.97 -5.42
CA GLU A 64 -6.96 -19.75 -5.26
C GLU A 64 -6.71 -21.07 -4.51
N GLY A 65 -7.63 -21.41 -3.60
CA GLY A 65 -7.56 -22.63 -2.79
C GLY A 65 -6.62 -22.53 -1.59
N GLN A 66 -5.89 -21.43 -1.40
CA GLN A 66 -5.10 -21.20 -0.19
C GLN A 66 -5.95 -20.46 0.85
N GLN A 67 -6.02 -21.02 2.06
CA GLN A 67 -6.61 -20.31 3.19
C GLN A 67 -5.61 -19.30 3.76
N VAL A 68 -6.06 -18.07 3.95
CA VAL A 68 -5.30 -17.01 4.60
C VAL A 68 -5.55 -17.04 6.10
N SER A 69 -4.49 -16.98 6.90
CA SER A 69 -4.55 -16.76 8.35
C SER A 69 -3.89 -15.43 8.72
N TYR A 70 -4.46 -14.78 9.73
CA TYR A 70 -4.03 -13.48 10.24
C TYR A 70 -3.62 -13.61 11.71
N ALA A 71 -2.64 -12.82 12.13
CA ALA A 71 -2.32 -12.59 13.53
C ALA A 71 -1.95 -11.11 13.70
N TRP A 72 -2.78 -10.40 14.46
CA TRP A 72 -2.61 -8.98 14.74
C TRP A 72 -2.11 -8.79 16.15
N SER A 73 -1.08 -7.96 16.30
CA SER A 73 -0.65 -7.47 17.60
C SER A 73 -0.27 -6.00 17.53
N TRP A 74 -0.10 -5.34 18.66
CA TRP A 74 0.34 -3.96 18.72
C TRP A 74 1.44 -3.75 19.74
N CYS A 75 2.17 -2.65 19.58
CA CYS A 75 3.26 -2.25 20.43
C CYS A 75 3.16 -0.73 20.66
N PRO A 76 3.26 -0.26 21.92
CA PRO A 76 3.22 1.16 22.23
C PRO A 76 4.44 1.90 21.68
N LEU A 77 5.49 1.18 21.28
CA LEU A 77 6.70 1.73 20.70
C LEU A 77 6.75 1.44 19.20
N GLU A 78 7.47 2.28 18.46
CA GLU A 78 7.80 1.97 17.08
C GLU A 78 8.64 0.69 16.99
N SER A 79 8.22 -0.17 16.05
CA SER A 79 8.87 -1.44 15.77
C SER A 79 9.67 -1.37 14.47
N SER A 80 10.81 -2.04 14.41
CA SER A 80 11.72 -1.98 13.27
C SER A 80 11.55 -3.19 12.35
N ALA A 81 11.71 -2.98 11.03
CA ALA A 81 11.77 -4.07 10.07
C ALA A 81 12.97 -5.00 10.28
N ALA A 82 14.07 -4.50 10.89
CA ALA A 82 15.28 -5.28 11.14
C ALA A 82 15.04 -6.40 12.16
N ASP A 83 14.10 -6.18 13.10
CA ASP A 83 13.75 -7.11 14.16
C ASP A 83 12.41 -7.82 13.88
N GLY A 84 11.95 -7.82 12.63
CA GLY A 84 10.68 -8.44 12.23
C GLY A 84 9.45 -7.79 12.87
N TYR A 85 9.55 -6.50 13.21
CA TYR A 85 8.54 -5.71 13.91
C TYR A 85 8.16 -6.25 15.29
N THR A 86 9.05 -6.97 15.95
CA THR A 86 8.85 -7.42 17.33
C THR A 86 8.77 -6.22 18.28
N CYS A 87 7.89 -6.30 19.29
CA CYS A 87 7.75 -5.25 20.28
C CYS A 87 8.96 -5.29 21.23
N PRO A 88 9.73 -4.20 21.37
CA PRO A 88 10.95 -4.20 22.19
C PRO A 88 10.66 -4.11 23.70
N ILE A 89 9.39 -3.99 24.10
CA ILE A 89 8.95 -3.91 25.49
C ILE A 89 8.07 -5.12 25.82
N GLY A 90 8.34 -5.79 26.94
CA GLY A 90 7.55 -6.91 27.44
C GLY A 90 6.59 -6.47 28.55
N ASP A 91 5.84 -7.45 29.08
CA ASP A 91 4.87 -7.23 30.15
C ASP A 91 5.52 -6.71 31.44
N GLU A 92 6.76 -7.11 31.72
CA GLU A 92 7.50 -6.70 32.92
C GLU A 92 7.82 -5.20 32.86
N GLU A 93 8.37 -4.72 31.74
CA GLU A 93 8.70 -3.30 31.57
C GLU A 93 7.44 -2.42 31.51
N LEU A 94 6.33 -2.90 30.92
CA LEU A 94 5.04 -2.19 30.99
C LEU A 94 4.54 -2.05 32.42
N ALA A 95 4.67 -3.09 33.24
CA ALA A 95 4.25 -3.06 34.63
C ALA A 95 5.06 -2.04 35.43
N GLU A 96 6.35 -1.85 35.11
CA GLU A 96 7.20 -0.79 35.69
C GLU A 96 6.71 0.62 35.31
N LEU A 97 6.13 0.78 34.12
CA LEU A 97 5.47 2.02 33.68
C LEU A 97 4.06 2.19 34.27
N GLY A 98 3.61 1.26 35.12
CA GLY A 98 2.29 1.31 35.76
C GLY A 98 1.15 0.92 34.82
N VAL A 99 1.45 0.35 33.66
CA VAL A 99 0.48 -0.18 32.70
C VAL A 99 0.28 -1.66 33.00
N GLN A 100 -0.92 -2.04 33.46
CA GLN A 100 -1.25 -3.43 33.79
C GLN A 100 -2.47 -3.90 33.02
N GLY A 101 -2.47 -5.18 32.61
CA GLY A 101 -3.63 -5.82 31.99
C GLY A 101 -3.94 -5.35 30.58
N VAL A 102 -2.94 -4.83 29.85
CA VAL A 102 -3.07 -4.53 28.43
C VAL A 102 -2.83 -5.81 27.64
N ASP A 103 -3.76 -6.14 26.75
CA ASP A 103 -3.59 -7.21 25.78
C ASP A 103 -2.94 -6.64 24.51
N PHE A 104 -1.82 -7.23 24.12
CA PHE A 104 -1.11 -6.85 22.90
C PHE A 104 -1.61 -7.61 21.67
N GLU A 105 -2.32 -8.72 21.86
CA GLU A 105 -2.90 -9.49 20.77
C GLU A 105 -4.28 -8.90 20.42
N LEU A 106 -4.46 -8.51 19.17
CA LEU A 106 -5.71 -7.87 18.70
C LEU A 106 -6.68 -8.86 18.08
N GLY A 107 -6.19 -9.98 17.55
CA GLY A 107 -7.02 -11.04 16.99
C GLY A 107 -6.43 -11.73 15.76
N THR A 108 -7.22 -12.62 15.17
CA THR A 108 -6.81 -13.50 14.06
C THR A 108 -7.71 -13.38 12.82
N GLU A 109 -8.59 -12.39 12.80
CA GLU A 109 -9.51 -12.13 11.69
C GLU A 109 -8.87 -11.16 10.67
N ALA A 110 -9.45 -11.08 9.47
CA ALA A 110 -8.99 -10.13 8.44
C ALA A 110 -9.18 -8.67 8.87
N GLU A 111 -10.17 -8.43 9.74
CA GLU A 111 -10.43 -7.14 10.37
C GLU A 111 -10.43 -7.30 11.89
N VAL A 112 -9.78 -6.38 12.60
CA VAL A 112 -9.75 -6.33 14.06
C VAL A 112 -10.03 -4.92 14.56
N VAL A 113 -10.45 -4.79 15.82
CA VAL A 113 -10.65 -3.50 16.47
C VAL A 113 -9.50 -3.27 17.44
N PHE A 114 -8.82 -2.14 17.31
CA PHE A 114 -7.92 -1.63 18.34
C PHE A 114 -8.70 -0.66 19.22
N GLU A 115 -8.72 -0.93 20.53
CA GLU A 115 -9.26 -0.02 21.55
C GLU A 115 -8.08 0.62 22.29
N ASN A 116 -8.00 1.95 22.30
CA ASN A 116 -6.92 2.64 23.01
C ASN A 116 -7.16 2.53 24.53
N PRO A 117 -6.27 1.86 25.31
CA PRO A 117 -6.46 1.74 26.74
C PRO A 117 -6.17 3.05 27.49
N PHE A 118 -5.55 4.04 26.83
CA PHE A 118 -5.06 5.26 27.46
C PHE A 118 -5.97 6.46 27.25
N THR A 119 -6.09 7.30 28.27
CA THR A 119 -6.67 8.65 28.15
C THR A 119 -5.71 9.59 27.43
N GLU A 120 -6.22 10.68 26.85
CA GLU A 120 -5.37 11.68 26.15
C GLU A 120 -4.26 12.24 27.06
N ALA A 121 -4.58 12.47 28.34
CA ALA A 121 -3.60 12.96 29.32
C ALA A 121 -2.49 11.93 29.60
N GLN A 122 -2.81 10.63 29.58
CA GLN A 122 -1.80 9.57 29.71
C GLN A 122 -0.94 9.48 28.45
N VAL A 123 -1.55 9.54 27.26
CA VAL A 123 -0.83 9.55 25.98
C VAL A 123 0.15 10.73 25.92
N LEU A 124 -0.30 11.93 26.30
CA LEU A 124 0.55 13.11 26.38
C LEU A 124 1.70 12.92 27.38
N GLY A 125 1.39 12.41 28.57
CA GLY A 125 2.41 12.13 29.59
C GLY A 125 3.47 11.12 29.15
N PHE A 126 3.08 10.06 28.42
CA PHE A 126 4.05 9.12 27.84
C PHE A 126 4.92 9.79 26.77
N CYS A 127 4.31 10.59 25.91
CA CYS A 127 5.01 11.31 24.86
C CYS A 127 6.07 12.28 25.43
N GLU A 128 5.67 13.11 26.40
CA GLU A 128 6.57 14.06 27.08
C GLU A 128 7.69 13.34 27.85
N ALA A 129 7.38 12.27 28.58
CA ALA A 129 8.37 11.50 29.32
C ALA A 129 9.41 10.84 28.41
N ILE A 130 9.00 10.34 27.24
CA ILE A 130 9.93 9.78 26.24
C ILE A 130 10.79 10.91 25.66
N GLN A 131 10.23 12.06 25.31
CA GLN A 131 11.02 13.21 24.82
C GLN A 131 12.04 13.69 25.85
N GLU A 132 11.67 13.78 27.13
CA GLU A 132 12.59 14.15 28.21
C GLU A 132 13.71 13.11 28.38
N ALA A 133 13.36 11.82 28.44
CA ALA A 133 14.35 10.75 28.56
C ALA A 133 15.34 10.72 27.37
N ILE A 134 14.87 11.09 26.17
CA ILE A 134 15.71 11.24 24.98
C ILE A 134 16.63 12.46 25.14
N ALA A 135 16.09 13.61 25.53
CA ALA A 135 16.87 14.83 25.72
C ALA A 135 17.97 14.67 26.79
N GLU A 136 17.71 13.91 27.86
CA GLU A 136 18.70 13.65 28.92
C GLU A 136 19.78 12.65 28.51
N ARG A 137 19.43 11.66 27.68
CA ARG A 137 20.34 10.56 27.34
C ARG A 137 21.19 10.82 26.11
N PHE A 138 20.76 11.73 25.24
CA PHE A 138 21.42 12.01 23.98
C PHE A 138 21.86 13.48 23.90
N ASP A 139 23.07 13.75 24.39
CA ASP A 139 23.85 14.95 23.99
C ASP A 139 24.24 14.91 22.49
N ASP A 140 23.94 13.80 21.78
CA ASP A 140 24.28 13.57 20.38
C ASP A 140 23.05 13.79 19.45
N PRO A 141 23.00 14.91 18.70
CA PRO A 141 21.91 15.22 17.79
C PRO A 141 21.76 14.22 16.63
N GLU A 142 22.77 13.40 16.32
CA GLU A 142 22.67 12.38 15.26
C GLU A 142 21.93 11.11 15.69
N LEU A 143 21.76 10.84 16.99
CA LEU A 143 20.92 9.74 17.46
C LEU A 143 19.45 10.15 17.66
N ALA A 144 19.22 11.41 18.01
CA ALA A 144 17.87 11.97 18.19
C ALA A 144 16.96 11.79 16.95
N ARG A 145 17.53 11.84 15.74
CA ARG A 145 16.80 11.62 14.47
C ARG A 145 16.25 10.20 14.26
N PHE A 146 16.65 9.22 15.06
CA PHE A 146 16.16 7.84 14.95
C PHE A 146 15.04 7.52 15.95
N LEU A 147 14.61 8.52 16.73
CA LEU A 147 13.62 8.32 17.78
C LEU A 147 12.25 8.86 17.34
N PRO A 148 11.17 8.11 17.62
CA PRO A 148 9.87 8.25 16.96
C PRO A 148 9.06 9.49 17.40
N VAL A 149 9.56 10.28 18.35
CA VAL A 149 8.78 11.33 19.01
C VAL A 149 9.29 12.71 18.63
N THR A 150 8.99 13.15 17.42
CA THR A 150 9.40 14.50 16.98
C THR A 150 8.46 15.61 17.45
N ASP A 151 7.19 15.29 17.77
CA ASP A 151 6.21 16.33 18.11
C ASP A 151 4.95 15.77 18.82
N CYS A 152 4.88 15.89 20.15
CA CYS A 152 3.71 15.47 20.94
C CYS A 152 2.40 16.21 20.59
N SER A 153 2.47 17.33 19.86
CA SER A 153 1.26 18.02 19.40
C SER A 153 0.53 17.26 18.28
N ARG A 154 1.21 16.33 17.60
CA ARG A 154 0.63 15.49 16.53
C ARG A 154 0.03 14.19 17.05
N GLY A 155 0.20 13.89 18.33
CA GLY A 155 -0.14 12.61 18.92
C GLY A 155 1.10 11.74 19.17
N TYR A 156 0.84 10.52 19.59
CA TYR A 156 1.85 9.51 19.89
C TYR A 156 1.70 8.33 18.93
N GLU A 157 2.76 7.98 18.21
CA GLU A 157 2.70 6.87 17.24
C GLU A 157 2.98 5.53 17.93
N ILE A 158 2.07 4.58 17.73
CA ILE A 158 2.22 3.17 18.10
C ILE A 158 2.38 2.31 16.85
N SER A 159 2.93 1.12 16.98
CA SER A 159 3.02 0.14 15.89
C SER A 159 1.96 -0.93 16.01
N VAL A 160 1.26 -1.22 14.92
CA VAL A 160 0.39 -2.39 14.78
C VAL A 160 1.08 -3.38 13.84
N ARG A 161 1.43 -4.56 14.35
CA ARG A 161 2.03 -5.65 13.60
C ARG A 161 0.94 -6.56 13.04
N LEU A 162 1.08 -6.91 11.76
CA LEU A 162 0.28 -7.93 11.11
C LEU A 162 1.19 -9.03 10.56
N GLU A 163 0.91 -10.26 10.95
CA GLU A 163 1.42 -11.45 10.26
C GLU A 163 0.30 -12.10 9.46
N VAL A 164 0.56 -12.30 8.16
CA VAL A 164 -0.34 -12.98 7.23
C VAL A 164 0.35 -14.23 6.72
N SER A 165 -0.35 -15.36 6.70
CA SER A 165 0.19 -16.61 6.18
C SER A 165 -0.80 -17.31 5.25
N ALA A 166 -0.29 -17.95 4.20
CA ALA A 166 -1.05 -18.76 3.25
C ALA A 166 -0.10 -19.72 2.53
N GLY A 167 -0.52 -20.96 2.28
CA GLY A 167 0.28 -21.92 1.48
C GLY A 167 1.68 -22.24 2.03
N GLY A 168 1.94 -22.03 3.32
CA GLY A 168 3.26 -22.18 3.94
C GLY A 168 4.19 -20.98 3.80
N GLU A 169 3.75 -19.91 3.14
CA GLU A 169 4.41 -18.61 3.14
C GLU A 169 3.86 -17.74 4.29
N SER A 170 4.70 -16.84 4.80
CA SER A 170 4.30 -15.82 5.80
C SER A 170 4.90 -14.46 5.43
N ILE A 171 4.13 -13.41 5.64
CA ILE A 171 4.52 -12.01 5.48
C ILE A 171 4.24 -11.30 6.80
N VAL A 172 5.25 -10.59 7.31
CA VAL A 172 5.10 -9.72 8.47
C VAL A 172 5.21 -8.26 8.01
N SER A 173 4.29 -7.43 8.46
CA SER A 173 4.29 -5.99 8.20
C SER A 173 3.86 -5.22 9.44
N SER A 174 4.06 -3.91 9.42
CA SER A 174 3.68 -3.00 10.49
C SER A 174 2.97 -1.78 9.92
N LYS A 175 2.04 -1.25 10.71
CA LYS A 175 1.28 -0.03 10.44
C LYS A 175 1.44 0.91 11.64
N SER A 176 1.97 2.10 11.41
CA SER A 176 1.90 3.17 12.41
C SER A 176 0.47 3.66 12.57
N LEU A 177 0.04 3.78 13.82
CA LEU A 177 -1.24 4.33 14.25
C LEU A 177 -0.98 5.48 15.22
N THR A 178 -1.67 6.60 15.05
CA THR A 178 -1.48 7.77 15.92
C THR A 178 -2.55 7.81 17.01
N LEU A 179 -2.13 7.91 18.26
CA LEU A 179 -2.98 8.20 19.41
C LEU A 179 -3.01 9.72 19.63
N SER A 180 -4.19 10.33 19.62
CA SER A 180 -4.31 11.78 19.79
C SER A 180 -3.94 12.21 21.22
N THR A 181 -3.28 13.36 21.31
CA THR A 181 -3.02 14.10 22.55
C THR A 181 -3.98 15.28 22.74
N GLY A 182 -5.04 15.37 21.91
CA GLY A 182 -6.07 16.43 21.98
C GLY A 182 -5.91 17.56 20.96
N GLY A 183 -5.12 17.37 19.90
CA GLY A 183 -4.94 18.36 18.82
C GLY A 183 -6.19 18.58 17.95
N GLU A 184 -6.30 19.78 17.37
CA GLU A 184 -7.39 20.13 16.44
C GLU A 184 -7.05 19.64 15.01
N ASN A 185 -7.99 18.92 14.38
CA ASN A 185 -7.92 18.35 13.01
C ASN A 185 -7.10 17.04 12.88
N PRO A 186 -7.64 15.90 13.36
CA PRO A 186 -7.04 14.60 13.09
C PRO A 186 -7.01 14.33 11.58
N ASN A 187 -5.95 13.69 11.10
CA ASN A 187 -5.91 13.20 9.72
C ASN A 187 -7.09 12.26 9.46
N THR A 188 -7.73 12.35 8.31
CA THR A 188 -8.68 11.34 7.84
C THR A 188 -8.05 10.48 6.76
N ASN A 189 -8.57 9.27 6.54
CA ASN A 189 -8.10 8.48 5.41
C ASN A 189 -8.59 9.10 4.10
N PRO A 190 -7.83 8.98 3.00
CA PRO A 190 -8.39 9.17 1.68
C PRO A 190 -9.60 8.25 1.48
N VAL A 191 -10.59 8.67 0.71
CA VAL A 191 -11.79 7.88 0.43
C VAL A 191 -11.84 7.55 -1.05
N MET A 192 -11.59 6.28 -1.38
CA MET A 192 -11.77 5.79 -2.74
C MET A 192 -13.22 5.44 -3.00
N MET A 193 -13.75 6.01 -4.08
CA MET A 193 -15.14 5.86 -4.48
C MET A 193 -15.31 4.79 -5.55
N ALA A 194 -14.34 4.65 -6.46
CA ALA A 194 -14.42 3.71 -7.57
C ALA A 194 -13.04 3.37 -8.15
N LEU A 195 -12.98 2.26 -8.89
CA LEU A 195 -11.97 2.00 -9.89
C LEU A 195 -12.67 1.99 -11.25
N GLU A 196 -12.22 2.82 -12.18
CA GLU A 196 -12.84 3.00 -13.48
C GLU A 196 -11.86 2.65 -14.60
N VAL A 197 -12.41 2.25 -15.74
CA VAL A 197 -11.67 1.95 -16.96
C VAL A 197 -12.24 2.66 -18.18
N ARG A 198 -11.39 2.92 -19.17
CA ARG A 198 -11.79 3.27 -20.55
C ARG A 198 -10.76 2.72 -21.54
N PRO A 199 -11.10 2.50 -22.82
CA PRO A 199 -10.07 2.18 -23.81
C PRO A 199 -9.11 3.37 -23.98
N GLU A 200 -7.82 3.08 -24.13
CA GLU A 200 -6.81 4.11 -24.45
C GLU A 200 -7.08 4.71 -25.84
N ASP A 201 -7.36 3.86 -26.84
CA ASP A 201 -7.82 4.28 -28.17
C ASP A 201 -9.36 4.34 -28.22
N PRO A 202 -9.98 5.52 -28.43
CA PRO A 202 -11.43 5.62 -28.58
C PRO A 202 -12.03 4.72 -29.68
N GLY A 203 -11.23 4.31 -30.68
CA GLY A 203 -11.66 3.39 -31.74
C GLY A 203 -12.06 2.00 -31.23
N ASP A 204 -11.44 1.55 -30.14
CA ASP A 204 -11.66 0.24 -29.53
C ASP A 204 -12.99 0.14 -28.78
N LEU A 205 -13.68 1.28 -28.56
CA LEU A 205 -14.98 1.29 -27.88
C LEU A 205 -16.03 0.45 -28.61
N SER A 206 -16.01 0.45 -29.95
CA SER A 206 -16.95 -0.37 -30.73
C SER A 206 -16.78 -1.86 -30.46
N GLU A 207 -15.52 -2.30 -30.32
CA GLU A 207 -15.16 -3.68 -30.02
C GLU A 207 -15.55 -4.08 -28.59
N LEU A 208 -15.34 -3.19 -27.61
CA LEU A 208 -15.79 -3.40 -26.22
C LEU A 208 -17.32 -3.50 -26.11
N ARG A 209 -18.07 -2.71 -26.90
CA ARG A 209 -19.53 -2.82 -26.93
C ARG A 209 -20.00 -4.15 -27.51
N ASP A 210 -19.38 -4.58 -28.61
CA ASP A 210 -19.77 -5.79 -29.32
C ASP A 210 -19.35 -7.08 -28.59
N ARG A 211 -18.13 -7.13 -28.04
CA ARG A 211 -17.54 -8.32 -27.39
C ARG A 211 -17.78 -8.36 -25.87
N ALA A 212 -17.73 -7.21 -25.21
CA ALA A 212 -17.81 -7.12 -23.76
C ALA A 212 -19.13 -6.50 -23.24
N GLY A 213 -20.04 -6.09 -24.14
CA GLY A 213 -21.36 -5.59 -23.76
C GLY A 213 -21.35 -4.25 -23.03
N TRP A 214 -20.34 -3.40 -23.27
CA TRP A 214 -20.26 -2.08 -22.65
C TRP A 214 -21.44 -1.18 -23.05
N GLU A 215 -22.00 -0.44 -22.08
CA GLU A 215 -23.12 0.48 -22.29
C GLU A 215 -22.66 1.95 -22.30
N VAL A 216 -21.71 2.28 -23.17
CA VAL A 216 -21.21 3.65 -23.36
C VAL A 216 -21.75 4.23 -24.67
N ALA A 217 -22.19 5.50 -24.65
CA ALA A 217 -22.68 6.18 -25.85
C ALA A 217 -21.56 6.29 -26.90
N ALA A 218 -21.86 5.93 -28.15
CA ALA A 218 -20.88 5.94 -29.24
C ALA A 218 -20.32 7.33 -29.57
N ASP A 219 -21.05 8.38 -29.21
CA ASP A 219 -20.72 9.78 -29.43
C ASP A 219 -20.22 10.48 -28.15
N ALA A 220 -20.03 9.75 -27.04
CA ALA A 220 -19.41 10.30 -25.84
C ALA A 220 -17.98 10.76 -26.15
N ALA A 221 -17.60 11.95 -25.66
CA ALA A 221 -16.22 12.38 -25.71
C ALA A 221 -15.35 11.38 -24.93
N HIS A 222 -14.08 11.20 -25.32
CA HIS A 222 -13.19 10.22 -24.69
C HIS A 222 -13.08 10.39 -23.16
N ASP A 223 -13.11 11.64 -22.67
CA ASP A 223 -13.11 11.97 -21.24
C ASP A 223 -14.39 11.60 -20.49
N ASP A 224 -15.47 11.30 -21.22
CA ASP A 224 -16.75 10.86 -20.68
C ASP A 224 -16.96 9.34 -20.84
N GLN A 225 -15.97 8.58 -21.34
CA GLN A 225 -16.08 7.13 -21.62
C GLN A 225 -15.66 6.23 -20.44
N TRP A 226 -15.50 6.79 -19.23
CA TRP A 226 -15.14 6.02 -18.04
C TRP A 226 -16.29 5.11 -17.58
N VAL A 227 -15.97 3.84 -17.34
CA VAL A 227 -16.88 2.82 -16.83
C VAL A 227 -16.37 2.35 -15.47
N ALA A 228 -17.19 2.48 -14.44
CA ALA A 228 -16.88 1.94 -13.12
C ALA A 228 -16.88 0.40 -13.15
N ILE A 229 -15.84 -0.20 -12.57
CA ILE A 229 -15.79 -1.65 -12.36
C ILE A 229 -16.70 -1.96 -11.16
N PRO A 230 -17.71 -2.83 -11.32
CA PRO A 230 -18.65 -3.13 -10.25
C PRO A 230 -17.97 -3.87 -9.09
N GLU A 231 -18.51 -3.69 -7.88
CA GLU A 231 -17.99 -4.34 -6.66
C GLU A 231 -18.33 -5.84 -6.61
N ASP A 232 -19.57 -6.17 -6.98
CA ASP A 232 -20.13 -7.52 -6.84
C ASP A 232 -20.27 -8.28 -8.17
N ALA A 233 -19.64 -7.77 -9.23
CA ALA A 233 -19.70 -8.38 -10.55
C ALA A 233 -18.42 -8.13 -11.35
N ASP A 234 -18.20 -8.95 -12.37
CA ASP A 234 -17.05 -8.79 -13.26
C ASP A 234 -17.40 -7.82 -14.39
N LEU A 235 -16.55 -6.82 -14.60
CA LEU A 235 -16.60 -6.04 -15.84
C LEU A 235 -15.90 -6.83 -16.94
N ARG A 236 -16.64 -7.17 -18.00
CA ARG A 236 -16.06 -7.82 -19.17
C ARG A 236 -15.14 -6.84 -19.91
N VAL A 237 -13.98 -7.31 -20.37
CA VAL A 237 -13.06 -6.54 -21.23
C VAL A 237 -12.53 -7.45 -22.33
N ALA A 238 -12.29 -6.89 -23.52
CA ALA A 238 -11.77 -7.66 -24.65
C ALA A 238 -10.24 -7.81 -24.55
N SER A 239 -9.74 -9.03 -24.78
CA SER A 239 -8.30 -9.31 -24.78
C SER A 239 -7.57 -8.51 -25.85
N GLY A 240 -6.39 -7.99 -25.51
CA GLY A 240 -5.51 -7.26 -26.43
C GLY A 240 -5.83 -5.77 -26.57
N ILE A 241 -6.95 -5.29 -26.01
CA ILE A 241 -7.27 -3.86 -25.93
C ILE A 241 -6.49 -3.24 -24.77
N THR A 242 -5.85 -2.10 -25.02
CA THR A 242 -5.19 -1.33 -23.96
C THR A 242 -6.21 -0.46 -23.26
N MET A 243 -6.31 -0.62 -21.94
CA MET A 243 -7.25 0.10 -21.10
C MET A 243 -6.50 1.13 -20.27
N GLU A 244 -7.03 2.34 -20.16
CA GLU A 244 -6.70 3.24 -19.06
C GLU A 244 -7.51 2.83 -17.81
N LEU A 245 -6.85 2.88 -16.66
CA LEU A 245 -7.37 2.63 -15.33
C LEU A 245 -7.24 3.91 -14.50
N ARG A 246 -8.25 4.26 -13.71
CA ARG A 246 -8.13 5.30 -12.69
C ARG A 246 -8.85 4.93 -11.40
N ALA A 247 -8.21 5.20 -10.27
CA ALA A 247 -8.88 5.25 -8.98
C ALA A 247 -9.53 6.62 -8.78
N VAL A 248 -10.80 6.64 -8.43
CA VAL A 248 -11.55 7.87 -8.13
C VAL A 248 -11.50 8.09 -6.61
N VAL A 249 -10.90 9.20 -6.19
CA VAL A 249 -10.82 9.61 -4.77
C VAL A 249 -11.75 10.79 -4.54
N SER A 250 -12.42 10.84 -3.39
CA SER A 250 -13.23 11.99 -3.00
C SER A 250 -12.37 13.26 -2.95
N PRO A 251 -12.77 14.37 -3.58
CA PRO A 251 -12.03 15.63 -3.47
C PRO A 251 -12.00 16.16 -2.03
N GLU A 252 -12.95 15.76 -1.18
CA GLU A 252 -12.96 16.10 0.25
C GLU A 252 -11.80 15.44 1.02
N SER A 253 -11.20 14.40 0.47
CA SER A 253 -10.00 13.79 1.03
C SER A 253 -8.75 14.68 0.89
N VAL A 254 -8.74 15.69 0.01
CA VAL A 254 -7.58 16.58 -0.15
C VAL A 254 -7.60 17.62 0.98
N GLU A 255 -7.07 17.24 2.13
CA GLU A 255 -6.99 18.11 3.28
C GLU A 255 -5.89 19.18 3.12
N THR A 256 -6.08 20.31 3.80
CA THR A 256 -5.02 21.31 4.01
C THR A 256 -4.54 21.18 5.44
N TYR A 257 -3.24 20.97 5.63
CA TYR A 257 -2.64 20.82 6.94
C TYR A 257 -1.46 21.77 7.12
N GLN A 258 -1.20 22.11 8.36
CA GLN A 258 -0.08 22.94 8.77
C GLN A 258 1.08 22.03 9.17
N PRO A 259 2.20 21.97 8.41
CA PRO A 259 3.34 21.17 8.85
C PRO A 259 3.92 21.73 10.16
N PRO A 260 4.57 20.88 10.99
CA PRO A 260 5.16 21.31 12.25
C PRO A 260 6.27 22.35 12.00
N ILE A 261 6.49 23.21 12.98
CA ILE A 261 7.57 24.19 12.96
C ILE A 261 8.90 23.42 13.05
N PRO A 262 9.78 23.50 12.04
CA PRO A 262 11.09 22.86 12.13
C PRO A 262 11.85 23.37 13.36
N GLU A 263 12.65 22.51 13.98
CA GLU A 263 13.47 22.90 15.13
C GLU A 263 14.31 24.14 14.82
N GLY A 264 14.23 25.15 15.70
CA GLY A 264 14.94 26.42 15.55
C GLY A 264 14.31 27.42 14.57
N ALA A 265 13.18 27.09 13.92
CA ALA A 265 12.44 28.07 13.11
C ALA A 265 11.51 28.93 13.99
N GLU A 266 11.46 30.24 13.71
CA GLU A 266 10.59 31.19 14.44
C GLU A 266 9.14 31.20 13.90
N GLU A 267 8.97 30.82 12.64
CA GLU A 267 7.68 30.85 11.94
C GLU A 267 7.30 29.45 11.46
N ALA A 268 6.01 29.14 11.52
CA ALA A 268 5.48 27.92 10.95
C ALA A 268 5.66 27.92 9.42
N PRO A 269 5.96 26.76 8.80
CA PRO A 269 5.96 26.67 7.34
C PRO A 269 4.58 27.05 6.78
N PRO A 270 4.44 27.36 5.49
CA PRO A 270 3.10 27.54 4.93
C PRO A 270 2.31 26.22 5.01
N ALA A 271 0.99 26.35 5.18
CA ALA A 271 0.08 25.23 5.06
C ALA A 271 0.26 24.52 3.70
N ARG A 272 0.09 23.20 3.70
CA ARG A 272 0.25 22.34 2.53
C ARG A 272 -1.04 21.58 2.29
N GLN A 273 -1.33 21.33 1.02
CA GLN A 273 -2.34 20.36 0.65
C GLN A 273 -1.74 18.96 0.68
N GLU A 274 -2.57 17.97 0.95
CA GLU A 274 -2.15 16.59 0.92
C GLU A 274 -1.68 16.15 -0.48
N ALA A 275 -0.73 15.22 -0.46
CA ALA A 275 -0.27 14.52 -1.63
C ALA A 275 -0.70 13.06 -1.53
N PHE A 276 -1.11 12.47 -2.65
CA PHE A 276 -1.48 11.06 -2.68
C PHE A 276 -0.49 10.24 -3.51
N VAL A 277 -0.19 9.04 -3.04
CA VAL A 277 0.50 8.01 -3.80
C VAL A 277 -0.48 6.91 -4.14
N PHE A 278 -0.78 6.76 -5.42
CA PHE A 278 -1.57 5.64 -5.95
C PHE A 278 -0.65 4.47 -6.27
N ARG A 279 -1.06 3.26 -5.90
CA ARG A 279 -0.40 2.01 -6.28
C ARG A 279 -1.39 1.03 -6.87
N TYR A 280 -1.05 0.49 -8.02
CA TYR A 280 -1.86 -0.51 -8.72
C TYR A 280 -1.21 -1.88 -8.65
N PHE A 281 -2.05 -2.90 -8.48
CA PHE A 281 -1.65 -4.30 -8.52
C PHE A 281 -2.62 -5.11 -9.37
N THR A 282 -2.12 -6.16 -10.02
CA THR A 282 -2.95 -7.05 -10.85
C THR A 282 -2.45 -8.49 -10.80
N THR A 283 -3.36 -9.45 -10.89
CA THR A 283 -3.01 -10.87 -11.09
C THR A 283 -2.58 -11.18 -12.52
N SER A 284 -3.09 -10.43 -13.52
CA SER A 284 -2.82 -10.66 -14.95
C SER A 284 -2.53 -9.38 -15.74
N GLY A 285 -1.87 -9.53 -16.89
CA GLY A 285 -1.55 -8.42 -17.79
C GLY A 285 -0.33 -7.59 -17.41
N THR A 286 -0.19 -6.44 -18.07
CA THR A 286 0.94 -5.51 -17.97
C THR A 286 0.47 -4.11 -17.62
N LEU A 287 1.15 -3.45 -16.66
CA LEU A 287 0.94 -2.05 -16.32
C LEU A 287 2.10 -1.17 -16.80
N ASP A 288 1.81 -0.04 -17.46
CA ASP A 288 2.84 0.96 -17.86
C ASP A 288 3.40 1.73 -16.65
N GLY A 289 2.60 1.85 -15.58
CA GLY A 289 3.03 2.46 -14.33
C GLY A 289 2.22 1.96 -13.15
N SER A 290 2.88 1.37 -12.17
CA SER A 290 2.18 0.90 -10.96
C SER A 290 2.13 1.91 -9.84
N ARG A 291 2.82 3.06 -9.98
CA ARG A 291 2.86 4.12 -8.99
C ARG A 291 2.55 5.44 -9.65
N ARG A 292 1.57 6.17 -9.12
CA ARG A 292 1.28 7.54 -9.53
C ARG A 292 1.26 8.49 -8.34
N LEU A 293 1.41 9.78 -8.62
CA LEU A 293 1.56 10.81 -7.60
C LEU A 293 0.64 12.00 -7.90
N PHE A 294 -0.21 12.31 -6.92
CA PHE A 294 -0.96 13.55 -6.86
C PHE A 294 -0.20 14.53 -5.97
N VAL A 295 0.26 15.64 -6.55
CA VAL A 295 0.87 16.77 -5.83
C VAL A 295 0.48 18.04 -6.57
N LEU A 296 -0.16 18.98 -5.88
CA LEU A 296 -0.45 20.29 -6.46
C LEU A 296 0.79 21.20 -6.45
N PRO A 297 0.99 22.03 -7.50
CA PRO A 297 0.14 22.20 -8.69
C PRO A 297 0.51 21.26 -9.86
N ASP A 298 1.40 20.30 -9.66
CA ASP A 298 2.01 19.49 -10.72
C ASP A 298 1.02 18.54 -11.40
N THR A 299 0.05 18.01 -10.63
CA THR A 299 -0.99 17.10 -11.13
C THR A 299 -2.35 17.39 -10.50
N THR A 300 -3.43 17.06 -11.21
CA THR A 300 -4.80 17.11 -10.69
C THR A 300 -5.24 15.77 -10.10
N LEU A 301 -6.32 15.75 -9.31
CA LEU A 301 -6.83 14.52 -8.70
C LEU A 301 -7.44 13.58 -9.76
N GLU A 302 -7.87 14.13 -10.89
CA GLU A 302 -8.45 13.43 -12.03
C GLU A 302 -7.36 12.78 -12.91
N GLU A 303 -6.22 13.44 -13.10
CA GLU A 303 -5.13 12.96 -13.97
C GLU A 303 -4.14 12.06 -13.22
N ALA A 304 -3.81 12.41 -11.97
CA ALA A 304 -2.81 11.70 -11.18
C ALA A 304 -3.06 10.18 -11.09
N PRO A 305 -4.27 9.66 -10.87
CA PRO A 305 -4.47 8.23 -10.71
C PRO A 305 -4.37 7.45 -12.03
N ILE A 306 -4.34 8.08 -13.21
CA ILE A 306 -4.45 7.35 -14.48
C ILE A 306 -3.22 6.46 -14.72
N THR A 307 -3.44 5.19 -15.09
CA THR A 307 -2.42 4.27 -15.60
C THR A 307 -2.98 3.39 -16.72
N THR A 308 -2.16 2.62 -17.43
CA THR A 308 -2.64 1.69 -18.46
C THR A 308 -2.49 0.23 -18.05
N LEU A 309 -3.41 -0.61 -18.52
CA LEU A 309 -3.43 -2.06 -18.38
C LEU A 309 -3.64 -2.70 -19.75
N VAL A 310 -2.80 -3.68 -20.07
CA VAL A 310 -2.98 -4.55 -21.24
C VAL A 310 -3.05 -5.99 -20.76
N VAL A 311 -4.11 -6.70 -21.14
CA VAL A 311 -4.20 -8.16 -20.93
C VAL A 311 -4.27 -8.83 -22.30
N SER A 312 -3.19 -9.46 -22.74
CA SER A 312 -3.19 -10.22 -23.99
C SER A 312 -3.82 -11.60 -23.78
N SER A 313 -4.39 -12.18 -24.85
CA SER A 313 -4.95 -13.54 -24.81
C SER A 313 -3.89 -14.59 -24.47
N SER A 314 -2.67 -14.46 -25.01
CA SER A 314 -1.57 -15.38 -24.68
C SER A 314 -1.11 -15.27 -23.23
N GLN A 315 -1.14 -14.08 -22.64
CA GLN A 315 -0.90 -13.91 -21.20
C GLN A 315 -2.05 -14.48 -20.38
N ALA A 316 -3.29 -14.26 -20.80
CA ALA A 316 -4.45 -14.85 -20.15
C ALA A 316 -4.34 -16.39 -20.16
N GLU A 317 -4.07 -17.05 -21.28
CA GLU A 317 -3.95 -18.51 -21.33
C GLU A 317 -2.86 -19.07 -20.39
N VAL A 318 -1.72 -18.39 -20.28
CA VAL A 318 -0.56 -18.87 -19.51
C VAL A 318 -0.64 -18.47 -18.04
N GLU A 319 -1.16 -17.29 -17.74
CA GLU A 319 -1.13 -16.66 -16.42
C GLU A 319 -2.51 -16.60 -15.75
N CYS A 320 -3.56 -17.16 -16.37
CA CYS A 320 -4.88 -17.15 -15.75
C CYS A 320 -4.88 -17.97 -14.47
N GLN A 321 -4.94 -17.28 -13.34
CA GLN A 321 -5.04 -17.91 -12.04
C GLN A 321 -6.47 -18.33 -11.73
N GLU A 322 -7.46 -17.66 -12.33
CA GLU A 322 -8.89 -17.91 -12.15
C GLU A 322 -9.58 -18.13 -13.52
N PRO A 323 -9.42 -19.30 -14.14
CA PRO A 323 -10.08 -19.59 -15.41
C PRO A 323 -11.59 -19.72 -15.23
N GLU A 324 -12.36 -19.02 -16.06
CA GLU A 324 -13.81 -19.10 -16.10
C GLU A 324 -14.30 -19.71 -17.41
N ALA A 325 -15.59 -20.06 -17.46
CA ALA A 325 -16.19 -20.64 -18.66
C ALA A 325 -16.15 -19.68 -19.87
N GLU A 326 -16.14 -18.37 -19.62
CA GLU A 326 -16.23 -17.33 -20.65
C GLU A 326 -14.92 -16.53 -20.84
N GLY A 327 -13.88 -16.79 -20.04
CA GLY A 327 -12.66 -15.99 -20.08
C GLY A 327 -11.73 -16.19 -18.89
N CYS A 328 -10.88 -15.20 -18.65
CA CYS A 328 -9.97 -15.19 -17.52
C CYS A 328 -10.34 -14.11 -16.48
N GLY A 329 -10.48 -14.51 -15.22
CA GLY A 329 -10.65 -13.58 -14.10
C GLY A 329 -9.34 -12.85 -13.77
N VAL A 330 -9.37 -11.52 -13.80
CA VAL A 330 -8.25 -10.65 -13.43
C VAL A 330 -8.67 -9.79 -12.25
N ARG A 331 -7.97 -9.93 -11.13
CA ARG A 331 -8.18 -9.08 -9.96
C ARG A 331 -7.27 -7.87 -10.04
N LEU A 332 -7.85 -6.71 -9.74
CA LEU A 332 -7.19 -5.42 -9.71
C LEU A 332 -7.33 -4.81 -8.32
N TRP A 333 -6.23 -4.27 -7.82
CA TRP A 333 -6.24 -3.45 -6.63
C TRP A 333 -5.72 -2.07 -6.94
N SER A 334 -6.37 -1.05 -6.38
CA SER A 334 -5.76 0.25 -6.16
C SER A 334 -5.57 0.47 -4.68
N VAL A 335 -4.43 1.06 -4.30
CA VAL A 335 -4.13 1.50 -2.94
C VAL A 335 -3.74 2.97 -3.03
N VAL A 336 -4.47 3.82 -2.31
CA VAL A 336 -4.12 5.23 -2.16
C VAL A 336 -3.55 5.46 -0.76
N ARG A 337 -2.49 6.25 -0.67
CA ARG A 337 -1.87 6.65 0.60
C ARG A 337 -1.63 8.15 0.61
N ASP A 338 -1.95 8.81 1.71
CA ASP A 338 -1.55 10.20 1.95
C ASP A 338 -0.15 10.28 2.60
N ALA A 339 0.30 11.51 2.86
CA ALA A 339 1.59 11.77 3.51
C ALA A 339 1.55 11.68 5.06
N ARG A 340 0.36 11.56 5.66
CA ARG A 340 0.06 11.52 7.09
C ARG A 340 -0.50 10.15 7.52
N LEU A 341 -0.07 9.10 6.82
CA LEU A 341 -0.33 7.68 7.10
C LEU A 341 -1.76 7.20 6.79
N GLY A 342 -2.66 8.03 6.27
CA GLY A 342 -3.96 7.56 5.84
C GLY A 342 -3.85 6.66 4.62
N VAL A 343 -4.68 5.62 4.60
CA VAL A 343 -4.66 4.58 3.58
C VAL A 343 -6.08 4.17 3.27
N ASP A 344 -6.36 3.99 1.98
CA ASP A 344 -7.56 3.30 1.53
C ASP A 344 -7.23 2.40 0.34
N PHE A 345 -8.04 1.37 0.14
CA PHE A 345 -7.82 0.41 -0.94
C PHE A 345 -9.16 -0.09 -1.49
N ILE A 346 -9.15 -0.51 -2.76
CA ILE A 346 -10.32 -1.07 -3.45
C ILE A 346 -9.86 -2.25 -4.27
N GLU A 347 -10.61 -3.35 -4.20
CA GLU A 347 -10.44 -4.54 -5.04
C GLU A 347 -11.58 -4.61 -6.04
N ARG A 348 -11.26 -4.94 -7.28
CA ARG A 348 -12.23 -5.12 -8.36
C ARG A 348 -11.82 -6.27 -9.27
N ARG A 349 -12.77 -6.78 -10.05
CA ARG A 349 -12.55 -7.92 -10.94
C ARG A 349 -12.95 -7.59 -12.37
N LEU A 350 -12.08 -7.97 -13.30
CA LEU A 350 -12.33 -7.95 -14.73
C LEU A 350 -12.45 -9.38 -15.25
N LEU A 351 -13.34 -9.61 -16.20
CA LEU A 351 -13.40 -10.85 -16.96
C LEU A 351 -12.88 -10.59 -18.38
N VAL A 352 -11.70 -11.11 -18.69
CA VAL A 352 -11.06 -10.93 -20.00
C VAL A 352 -11.62 -11.96 -20.97
N VAL A 353 -12.32 -11.49 -22.01
CA VAL A 353 -12.98 -12.31 -23.03
C VAL A 353 -12.25 -12.23 -24.38
N GLU A 354 -12.35 -13.28 -25.18
CA GLU A 354 -11.75 -13.37 -26.53
C GLU A 354 -12.56 -12.70 -27.65
#